data_AF-A0A7R9HHL4-F1
#
_entry.id   AF-A0A7R9HHL4-F1
#
_cell.length_a   1.000
_cell.length_b   1.000
_cell.length_c   1.000
_cell.angle_alpha   90.00
_cell.angle_beta   90.00
_cell.angle_gamma   90.00
#
_symmetry.space_group_name_H-M   'P 1'
#
loop_
_entity.id
_entity.type
_entity.pdbx_description
1 polymer ?
#
loop_
_entity_poly.entity_id
_entity_poly.type
_entity_poly.pdbx_seq_one_letter_code
_entity_poly.pdbx_strand_id
1 'polypeptide(L)'
;IFQVDAVSGVKTTFSEVLRKSTSLAESLRSHGVGVDDVVGVASVNSLEFCLPVLAAYYLGATCATFNPLYTVRDGTPMSSGQVPFHSFVRREAAADFAAVDVDPDQHVAAILCSSGTTGLPKGVMITDRNIVSCITNLA
;
A
#
# COMPACT_ATOMS: atom_id res chain seq x y z
N ILE A 1 3.87 -17.76 9.91
CA ILE A 1 3.16 -17.56 8.62
C ILE A 1 2.60 -16.15 8.65
N PHE A 2 2.75 -15.38 7.56
CA PHE A 2 2.24 -14.01 7.48
C PHE A 2 0.85 -13.97 6.83
N GLN A 3 0.71 -14.57 5.64
CA GLN A 3 -0.58 -14.68 4.93
C GLN A 3 -0.79 -16.09 4.40
N VAL A 4 -2.07 -16.42 4.19
CA VAL A 4 -2.53 -17.64 3.55
C VAL A 4 -3.58 -17.25 2.51
N ASP A 5 -3.41 -17.71 1.28
CA ASP A 5 -4.44 -17.58 0.26
C ASP A 5 -5.58 -18.56 0.57
N ALA A 6 -6.80 -18.04 0.69
CA ALA A 6 -7.93 -18.82 1.17
C ALA A 6 -8.36 -19.93 0.20
N VAL A 7 -8.11 -19.75 -1.10
CA VAL A 7 -8.57 -20.68 -2.14
C VAL A 7 -7.54 -21.77 -2.40
N SER A 8 -6.29 -21.39 -2.66
CA SER A 8 -5.20 -22.31 -3.00
C SER A 8 -4.49 -22.90 -1.78
N GLY A 9 -4.65 -22.29 -0.60
CA GLY A 9 -3.91 -22.66 0.61
C GLY A 9 -2.43 -22.28 0.59
N VAL A 10 -1.97 -21.58 -0.46
CA VAL A 10 -0.59 -21.09 -0.56
C VAL A 10 -0.29 -20.18 0.62
N LYS A 11 0.84 -20.39 1.28
CA LYS A 11 1.28 -19.63 2.44
C LYS A 11 2.50 -18.82 2.10
N THR A 12 2.61 -17.63 2.70
CA THR A 12 3.86 -16.87 2.71
C THR A 12 4.30 -16.58 4.14
N THR A 13 5.60 -16.54 4.34
CA THR A 13 6.26 -16.29 5.62
C THR A 13 6.55 -14.81 5.82
N PHE A 14 6.78 -14.40 7.08
CA PHE A 14 7.21 -13.04 7.40
C PHE A 14 8.50 -12.66 6.66
N SER A 15 9.47 -13.58 6.60
CA SER A 15 10.73 -13.37 5.89
C SER A 15 10.56 -13.19 4.39
N GLU A 16 9.60 -13.89 3.77
CA GLU A 16 9.33 -13.72 2.34
C GLU A 16 8.65 -12.40 2.05
N VAL A 17 7.67 -12.01 2.87
CA VAL A 17 6.99 -10.73 2.74
C VAL A 17 7.96 -9.59 2.94
N LEU A 18 8.76 -9.61 4.01
CA LEU A 18 9.80 -8.61 4.27
C LEU A 18 10.77 -8.46 3.09
N ARG A 19 11.25 -9.59 2.54
CA ARG A 19 12.17 -9.57 1.39
C ARG A 19 11.52 -8.95 0.15
N LYS A 20 10.27 -9.33 -0.13
CA LYS A 20 9.55 -8.85 -1.32
C LYS A 20 9.13 -7.38 -1.19
N SER A 21 8.65 -6.96 -0.03
CA SER A 21 8.21 -5.57 0.21
C SER A 21 9.38 -4.59 0.23
N THR A 22 10.53 -4.96 0.81
CA THR A 22 11.74 -4.11 0.76
C THR A 22 12.34 -4.01 -0.64
N SER A 23 12.38 -5.11 -1.40
CA SER A 23 12.77 -5.09 -2.82
C SER A 23 11.84 -4.19 -3.66
N LEU A 24 10.54 -4.23 -3.38
CA LEU A 24 9.55 -3.38 -4.02
C LEU A 24 9.73 -1.90 -3.63
N ALA A 25 9.98 -1.60 -2.35
CA ALA A 25 10.24 -0.24 -1.88
C ALA A 25 11.43 0.39 -2.61
N GLU A 26 12.52 -0.35 -2.79
CA GLU A 26 13.67 0.09 -3.59
C GLU A 26 13.31 0.36 -5.06
N SER A 27 12.47 -0.49 -5.63
CA SER A 27 11.98 -0.31 -6.99
C SER A 27 11.16 0.97 -7.10
N LEU A 28 10.20 1.20 -6.20
CA LEU A 28 9.39 2.42 -6.16
C LEU A 28 10.25 3.67 -5.94
N ARG A 29 11.22 3.61 -5.02
CA ARG A 29 12.18 4.70 -4.77
C ARG A 29 13.00 5.04 -6.01
N SER A 30 13.43 4.04 -6.78
CA SER A 30 14.13 4.28 -8.05
C SER A 30 13.26 4.91 -9.14
N HIS A 31 11.93 4.88 -8.97
CA HIS A 31 10.97 5.59 -9.82
C HIS A 31 10.54 6.95 -9.22
N GLY A 32 11.22 7.40 -8.16
CA GLY A 32 11.03 8.73 -7.57
C GLY A 32 10.03 8.79 -6.42
N VAL A 33 9.43 7.67 -6.00
CA VAL A 33 8.50 7.64 -4.86
C VAL A 33 9.26 7.92 -3.56
N GLY A 34 8.77 8.87 -2.78
CA GLY A 34 9.33 9.24 -1.47
C GLY A 34 8.30 9.76 -0.48
N VAL A 35 8.77 10.57 0.46
CA VAL A 35 7.93 11.16 1.51
C VAL A 35 6.87 12.06 0.90
N ASP A 36 5.64 11.98 1.42
CA ASP A 36 4.46 12.75 1.00
C ASP A 36 3.89 12.41 -0.40
N ASP A 37 4.51 11.48 -1.14
CA ASP A 37 3.90 10.92 -2.35
C ASP A 37 2.73 10.01 -2.02
N VAL A 38 1.77 9.91 -2.93
CA VAL A 38 0.62 9.00 -2.80
C VAL A 38 0.77 7.81 -3.75
N VAL A 39 0.85 6.60 -3.18
CA VAL A 39 0.85 5.34 -3.92
C VAL A 39 -0.56 4.77 -3.95
N GLY A 40 -1.19 4.80 -5.14
CA GLY A 40 -2.47 4.17 -5.40
C GLY A 40 -2.35 2.66 -5.61
N VAL A 41 -3.09 1.86 -4.85
CA VAL A 41 -3.12 0.39 -4.95
C VAL A 41 -4.53 -0.05 -5.35
N ALA A 42 -4.70 -0.46 -6.60
CA ALA A 42 -5.93 -1.09 -7.08
C ALA A 42 -5.70 -2.57 -7.29
N SER A 43 -6.27 -3.39 -6.41
CA SER A 43 -6.07 -4.83 -6.47
C SER A 43 -7.25 -5.57 -5.87
N VAL A 44 -7.44 -6.80 -6.33
CA VAL A 44 -8.32 -7.76 -5.65
C VAL A 44 -7.60 -8.32 -4.42
N ASN A 45 -8.35 -9.01 -3.56
CA ASN A 45 -7.75 -9.75 -2.45
C ASN A 45 -6.74 -10.77 -2.99
N SER A 46 -5.47 -10.57 -2.65
CA SER A 46 -4.35 -11.39 -3.12
C SER A 46 -3.22 -11.35 -2.09
N LEU A 47 -2.32 -12.34 -2.15
CA LEU A 47 -1.10 -12.33 -1.32
C LEU A 47 -0.20 -11.13 -1.61
N GLU A 48 -0.27 -10.59 -2.84
CA GLU A 48 0.55 -9.47 -3.29
C GLU A 48 0.06 -8.12 -2.74
N PHE A 49 -1.22 -8.00 -2.37
CA PHE A 49 -1.82 -6.74 -1.92
C PHE A 49 -1.04 -6.04 -0.81
N CYS A 50 -0.50 -6.80 0.16
CA CYS A 50 0.23 -6.22 1.28
C CYS A 50 1.60 -5.63 0.88
N LEU A 51 2.19 -6.11 -0.22
CA LEU A 51 3.54 -5.75 -0.63
C LEU A 51 3.68 -4.26 -1.00
N PRO A 52 2.86 -3.69 -1.90
CA PRO A 52 2.94 -2.26 -2.23
C PRO A 52 2.51 -1.36 -1.06
N VAL A 53 1.61 -1.82 -0.19
CA VAL A 53 1.22 -1.09 1.02
C VAL A 53 2.41 -0.95 1.97
N LEU A 54 3.08 -2.06 2.30
CA LEU A 54 4.27 -2.06 3.15
C LEU A 54 5.41 -1.25 2.50
N ALA A 55 5.61 -1.41 1.20
CA ALA A 55 6.64 -0.68 0.47
C ALA A 55 6.42 0.83 0.51
N ALA A 56 5.18 1.31 0.36
CA ALA A 56 4.83 2.72 0.49
C ALA A 56 5.15 3.23 1.90
N TYR A 57 4.72 2.51 2.94
CA TYR A 57 4.99 2.90 4.33
C TYR A 57 6.48 2.99 4.63
N TYR A 58 7.28 2.04 4.14
CA TYR A 58 8.73 2.09 4.35
C TYR A 58 9.41 3.30 3.71
N LEU A 59 8.80 3.91 2.69
CA LEU A 59 9.32 5.10 2.02
C LEU A 59 8.79 6.41 2.60
N GLY A 60 7.91 6.35 3.60
CA GLY A 60 7.15 7.52 4.07
C GLY A 60 6.13 8.01 3.04
N ALA A 61 5.68 7.14 2.13
CA ALA A 61 4.64 7.46 1.17
C ALA A 61 3.26 7.08 1.72
N THR A 62 2.25 7.88 1.37
CA THR A 62 0.86 7.62 1.70
C THR A 62 0.28 6.51 0.82
N CYS A 63 -0.40 5.53 1.41
CA CYS A 63 -1.11 4.50 0.65
C CYS A 63 -2.58 4.87 0.43
N ALA A 64 -3.05 4.79 -0.82
CA ALA A 64 -4.47 4.93 -1.16
C ALA A 64 -4.97 3.66 -1.85
N THR A 65 -5.86 2.91 -1.20
CA THR A 65 -6.34 1.63 -1.72
C THR A 65 -7.71 1.75 -2.37
N PHE A 66 -7.88 1.14 -3.55
CA PHE A 66 -9.12 1.23 -4.32
C PHE A 66 -9.58 -0.14 -4.82
N ASN A 67 -10.90 -0.32 -4.96
CA ASN A 67 -11.43 -1.48 -5.66
C ASN A 67 -11.16 -1.33 -7.17
N PRO A 68 -10.46 -2.28 -7.82
CA PRO A 68 -10.13 -2.18 -9.24
C PRO A 68 -11.36 -2.21 -10.16
N LEU A 69 -12.52 -2.66 -9.66
CA LEU A 69 -13.78 -2.68 -10.40
C LEU A 69 -14.51 -1.33 -10.41
N TYR A 70 -14.02 -0.34 -9.66
CA TYR A 70 -14.61 0.99 -9.70
C TYR A 70 -14.27 1.71 -11.00
N THR A 71 -15.14 2.63 -11.38
CA THR A 71 -14.93 3.58 -12.46
C THR A 71 -14.81 4.98 -11.87
N VAL A 72 -14.03 5.83 -12.54
CA VAL A 72 -14.13 7.27 -12.30
C VAL A 72 -15.43 7.80 -12.91
N ARG A 73 -15.79 9.04 -12.56
CA ARG A 73 -17.10 9.63 -12.85
C ARG A 73 -17.47 9.67 -14.33
N ASP A 74 -16.49 9.81 -15.20
CA ASP A 74 -16.68 9.84 -16.66
C ASP A 74 -16.85 8.43 -17.28
N GLY A 75 -16.87 7.39 -16.45
CA GLY A 75 -16.98 5.99 -16.85
C GLY A 75 -15.64 5.32 -17.13
N THR A 76 -14.52 6.04 -17.10
CA THR A 76 -13.20 5.45 -17.29
C THR A 76 -12.92 4.45 -16.16
N PRO A 77 -12.46 3.22 -16.46
CA PRO A 77 -12.07 2.26 -15.43
C PRO A 77 -10.98 2.84 -14.53
N MET A 78 -11.05 2.59 -13.22
CA MET A 78 -10.00 3.00 -12.29
C MET A 78 -8.64 2.39 -12.68
N SER A 79 -8.64 1.25 -13.38
CA SER A 79 -7.45 0.59 -13.93
C SER A 79 -6.76 1.37 -15.06
N SER A 80 -7.38 2.41 -15.63
CA SER A 80 -6.78 3.22 -16.69
C SER A 80 -5.60 4.06 -16.17
N GLY A 81 -4.48 4.04 -16.89
CA GLY A 81 -3.27 4.78 -16.51
C GLY A 81 -2.45 4.17 -15.36
N GLN A 82 -2.84 3.00 -14.86
CA GLN A 82 -2.08 2.29 -13.82
C GLN A 82 -0.86 1.58 -14.40
N VAL A 83 0.20 1.49 -13.60
CA VAL A 83 1.38 0.69 -13.92
C VAL A 83 1.22 -0.71 -13.31
N PRO A 84 1.33 -1.81 -14.09
CA PRO A 84 1.16 -3.15 -13.57
C PRO A 84 2.17 -3.50 -12.47
N PHE A 85 1.71 -4.17 -11.40
CA PHE A 85 2.55 -4.56 -10.25
C PHE A 85 3.85 -5.25 -10.65
N HIS A 86 3.79 -6.19 -11.59
CA HIS A 86 4.94 -6.97 -12.04
C HIS A 86 6.06 -6.13 -12.68
N SER A 87 5.79 -4.89 -13.11
CA SER A 87 6.81 -3.99 -13.63
C SER A 87 7.77 -3.49 -12.54
N PHE A 88 7.33 -3.48 -11.28
CA PHE A 88 8.13 -3.06 -10.15
C PHE A 88 8.87 -4.22 -9.47
N VAL A 89 8.51 -5.47 -9.76
CA VAL A 89 9.10 -6.64 -9.11
C VAL A 89 10.55 -6.82 -9.58
N ARG A 90 11.49 -6.63 -8.65
CA ARG A 90 12.91 -6.95 -8.87
C ARG A 90 13.21 -8.39 -8.49
N ARG A 91 14.19 -9.01 -9.15
CA ARG A 91 14.64 -10.38 -8.85
C ARG A 91 15.44 -10.46 -7.54
N GLU A 92 16.06 -9.36 -7.13
CA GLU A 92 16.99 -9.32 -6.01
C GLU A 92 16.46 -8.46 -4.87
N ALA A 93 16.70 -8.90 -3.64
CA ALA A 93 16.37 -8.16 -2.44
C ALA A 93 17.46 -7.13 -2.14
N ALA A 94 17.10 -5.97 -1.61
CA ALA A 94 18.11 -5.07 -1.05
C ALA A 94 18.68 -5.68 0.24
N ALA A 95 20.00 -5.84 0.27
CA ALA A 95 20.71 -6.39 1.42
C ALA A 95 20.63 -5.46 2.65
N ASP A 96 20.51 -4.14 2.42
CA ASP A 96 20.63 -3.11 3.46
C ASP A 96 19.48 -2.08 3.38
N PHE A 97 18.23 -2.56 3.28
CA PHE A 97 17.07 -1.66 3.26
C PHE A 97 16.86 -0.97 4.61
N ALA A 98 16.74 0.37 4.58
CA ALA A 98 16.35 1.17 5.73
C ALA A 98 15.04 1.90 5.41
N ALA A 99 14.05 1.75 6.31
CA ALA A 99 12.81 2.52 6.22
C ALA A 99 13.08 4.00 6.54
N VAL A 100 12.31 4.88 5.92
CA VAL A 100 12.34 6.32 6.18
C VAL A 100 11.68 6.60 7.52
N ASP A 101 12.31 7.48 8.31
CA ASP A 101 11.75 7.96 9.58
C ASP A 101 10.81 9.15 9.30
N VAL A 102 9.63 9.12 9.90
CA VAL A 102 8.57 10.12 9.73
C VAL A 102 7.96 10.44 11.09
N ASP A 103 7.42 11.66 11.26
CA ASP A 103 6.69 12.02 12.47
C ASP A 103 5.31 11.31 12.45
N PRO A 104 5.05 10.33 13.34
CA PRO A 104 3.83 9.53 13.29
C PRO A 104 2.56 10.31 13.65
N ASP A 105 2.69 11.47 14.30
CA ASP A 105 1.56 12.34 14.62
C ASP A 105 1.17 13.26 13.45
N GLN A 106 2.07 13.46 12.47
CA GLN A 106 1.86 14.35 11.32
C GLN A 106 1.76 13.62 9.98
N HIS A 107 2.54 12.55 9.79
CA HIS A 107 2.60 11.83 8.52
C HIS A 107 1.29 11.08 8.24
N VAL A 108 0.81 11.19 7.00
CA VAL A 108 -0.40 10.51 6.54
C VAL A 108 -0.02 9.16 5.96
N ALA A 109 -0.24 8.10 6.73
CA ALA A 109 0.00 6.74 6.28
C ALA A 109 -1.02 6.27 5.23
N ALA A 110 -2.30 6.62 5.38
CA ALA A 110 -3.34 6.14 4.47
C ALA A 110 -4.38 7.20 4.10
N ILE A 111 -4.89 7.11 2.87
CA ILE A 111 -6.09 7.80 2.42
C ILE A 111 -7.15 6.75 2.08
N LEU A 112 -8.23 6.72 2.86
CA LEU A 112 -9.37 5.84 2.62
C LEU A 112 -10.61 6.64 2.23
N CYS A 113 -11.32 6.20 1.19
CA CYS A 113 -12.52 6.88 0.73
C CYS A 113 -13.74 6.48 1.57
N SER A 114 -14.48 7.47 2.03
CA SER A 114 -15.85 7.29 2.53
C SER A 114 -16.85 7.63 1.43
N SER A 115 -17.98 6.93 1.40
CA SER A 115 -19.04 7.16 0.40
C SER A 115 -19.58 8.59 0.42
N GLY A 116 -19.55 9.25 1.58
CA GLY A 116 -20.02 10.62 1.76
C GLY A 116 -21.55 10.71 1.65
N THR A 117 -22.20 11.46 2.54
CA THR A 117 -23.66 11.66 2.52
C THR A 117 -24.09 12.86 1.67
N THR A 118 -23.15 13.60 1.09
CA THR A 118 -23.36 14.96 0.55
C THR A 118 -22.82 15.16 -0.87
N GLY A 119 -22.50 14.09 -1.61
CA GLY A 119 -22.03 14.21 -3.00
C GLY A 119 -20.86 13.27 -3.32
N LEU A 120 -19.73 13.83 -3.73
CA LEU A 120 -18.54 13.05 -4.12
C LEU A 120 -17.90 12.31 -2.93
N PRO A 121 -17.26 11.14 -3.16
CA PRO A 121 -16.48 10.45 -2.13
C PRO A 121 -15.41 11.36 -1.54
N LYS A 122 -15.18 11.25 -0.22
CA LYS A 122 -14.18 12.04 0.50
C LYS A 122 -13.03 11.13 0.92
N GLY A 123 -11.80 11.54 0.60
CA GLY A 123 -10.58 10.93 1.12
C GLY A 123 -10.39 11.32 2.58
N VAL A 124 -10.32 10.33 3.46
CA VAL A 124 -10.01 10.51 4.88
C VAL A 124 -8.54 10.24 5.06
N MET A 125 -7.79 11.25 5.51
CA MET A 125 -6.37 11.11 5.86
C MET A 125 -6.25 10.46 7.22
N ILE A 126 -5.44 9.40 7.30
CA ILE A 126 -5.21 8.61 8.49
C ILE A 126 -3.70 8.61 8.76
N THR A 127 -3.29 9.11 9.93
CA THR A 127 -1.88 9.16 10.30
C THR A 127 -1.37 7.81 10.82
N ASP A 128 -0.05 7.63 10.90
CA ASP A 128 0.54 6.44 11.53
C ASP A 128 0.04 6.26 12.95
N ARG A 129 -0.03 7.35 13.73
CA ARG A 129 -0.58 7.32 15.08
C ARG A 129 -2.02 6.81 15.10
N ASN A 130 -2.86 7.21 14.16
CA ASN A 130 -4.24 6.71 14.09
C ASN A 130 -4.26 5.19 13.87
N ILE A 131 -3.45 4.68 12.92
CA ILE A 131 -3.38 3.25 12.62
C ILE A 131 -2.85 2.47 13.83
N VAL A 132 -1.72 2.88 14.40
CA VAL A 132 -1.11 2.20 15.55
C VAL A 132 -2.05 2.20 16.75
N SER A 133 -2.70 3.33 17.05
CA SER A 133 -3.66 3.42 18.16
C SER A 133 -4.83 2.44 17.99
N CYS A 134 -5.35 2.29 16.77
CA CYS A 134 -6.39 1.30 16.47
C CYS A 134 -5.90 -0.13 16.71
N ILE A 135 -4.67 -0.47 16.29
CA ILE A 135 -4.11 -1.82 16.45
C ILE A 135 -3.84 -2.13 17.92
N THR A 136 -3.23 -1.20 18.67
CA THR A 136 -2.87 -1.42 20.07
C THR A 136 -4.09 -1.47 21.00
N ASN A 137 -5.20 -0.81 20.65
CA ASN A 137 -6.45 -0.87 21.41
C ASN A 137 -7.23 -2.19 21.19
N LEU A 138 -6.82 -3.03 20.25
CA LEU A 138 -7.42 -4.34 20.00
C LEU A 138 -6.69 -5.48 20.73
N ALA A 139 -5.59 -5.18 21.43
CA ALA A 139 -4.81 -6.11 22.24
C ALA A 139 -5.21 -6.03 23.71
#